data_AF-A0A967Y387-F1
#
_entry.id   AF-A0A967Y387-F1
#
_cell.length_a   1.000
_cell.length_b   1.000
_cell.length_c   1.000
_cell.angle_alpha   90.00
_cell.angle_beta   90.00
_cell.angle_gamma   90.00
#
_symmetry.space_group_name_H-M   'P 1'
#
loop_
_entity.id
_entity.type
_entity.pdbx_description
1 polymer ?
#
loop_
_entity_poly.entity_id
_entity_poly.type
_entity_poly.pdbx_seq_one_letter_code
_entity_poly.pdbx_strand_id
1 'polypeptide(L)'
;MVRAAMTNGATSVRLQVAATPEELPAPTLRGALDELVWMAERELDTAAGEWTRDQKQAVVRMLHERGAFLLRGAVDDIAEIMGVSRITIYN
;
A
#
# COMPACT_ATOMS: atom_id res chain seq x y z
N MET A 1 -2.64 -27.56 -4.09
CA MET A 1 -2.54 -28.17 -5.44
C MET A 1 -1.28 -27.76 -6.20
N VAL A 2 -0.97 -26.46 -6.35
CA VAL A 2 0.17 -25.98 -7.15
C VAL A 2 1.52 -26.57 -6.70
N ARG A 3 1.81 -26.59 -5.39
CA ARG A 3 3.06 -27.16 -4.87
C ARG A 3 3.25 -28.63 -5.23
N ALA A 4 2.18 -29.43 -5.14
CA ALA A 4 2.19 -30.84 -5.50
C ALA A 4 2.40 -31.07 -7.01
N ALA A 5 1.86 -30.19 -7.86
CA ALA A 5 2.03 -30.27 -9.31
C ALA A 5 3.49 -29.96 -9.73
N MET A 6 4.12 -28.95 -9.12
CA MET A 6 5.52 -28.57 -9.41
C MET A 6 6.52 -29.66 -8.97
N THR A 7 6.30 -30.31 -7.81
CA THR A 7 7.14 -31.45 -7.38
C THR A 7 7.03 -32.68 -8.28
N ASN A 8 5.96 -32.79 -9.09
CA ASN A 8 5.77 -33.88 -10.04
C ASN A 8 6.19 -33.50 -11.48
N GLY A 9 7.04 -32.48 -11.65
CA GLY A 9 7.68 -32.17 -12.93
C GLY A 9 6.89 -31.24 -13.86
N ALA A 10 5.78 -30.65 -13.40
CA ALA A 10 5.18 -29.56 -14.16
C ALA A 10 6.14 -28.36 -14.18
N THR A 11 6.51 -27.90 -15.37
CA THR A 11 7.48 -26.80 -15.56
C THR A 11 6.79 -25.44 -15.69
N SER A 12 5.47 -25.41 -15.86
CA SER A 12 4.69 -24.17 -15.90
C SER A 12 3.28 -24.36 -15.35
N VAL A 13 2.68 -23.27 -14.87
CA VAL A 13 1.28 -23.19 -14.44
C VAL A 13 0.66 -21.96 -15.08
N ARG A 14 -0.50 -22.13 -15.73
CA ARG A 14 -1.31 -21.02 -16.22
C ARG A 14 -2.45 -20.78 -15.24
N LEU A 15 -2.45 -19.63 -14.59
CA LEU A 15 -3.55 -19.17 -13.74
C LEU A 15 -4.47 -18.29 -14.58
N GLN A 16 -5.74 -18.67 -14.70
CA GLN A 16 -6.78 -17.77 -15.19
C GLN A 16 -7.56 -17.23 -14.00
N VAL A 17 -7.51 -15.91 -13.82
CA VAL A 17 -8.35 -15.20 -12.86
C VAL A 17 -9.52 -14.64 -13.64
N ALA A 18 -10.70 -15.23 -13.44
CA ALA A 18 -11.94 -14.69 -13.96
C ALA A 18 -12.47 -13.70 -12.92
N ALA A 19 -12.05 -12.45 -13.02
CA ALA A 19 -12.71 -11.33 -12.36
C ALA A 19 -13.39 -10.50 -13.45
N THR A 20 -14.70 -10.28 -13.33
CA THR A 20 -15.35 -9.30 -14.22
C THR A 20 -14.99 -7.89 -13.72
N PRO A 21 -14.76 -6.90 -14.61
CA PRO A 21 -14.44 -5.54 -14.16
C PRO A 21 -15.52 -4.92 -13.25
N GLU A 22 -16.77 -5.39 -13.34
CA GLU A 22 -17.87 -5.00 -12.47
C GLU A 22 -17.82 -5.61 -11.06
N GLU A 23 -17.08 -6.71 -10.85
CA GLU A 23 -16.79 -7.28 -9.53
C GLU A 23 -15.54 -6.69 -8.87
N LEU A 24 -14.70 -5.98 -9.63
CA LEU A 24 -13.58 -5.25 -9.04
C LEU A 24 -14.13 -4.01 -8.32
N PRO A 25 -13.76 -3.78 -7.05
CA PRO A 25 -14.09 -2.53 -6.38
C PRO A 25 -13.62 -1.38 -7.27
N ALA A 26 -14.51 -0.43 -7.57
CA ALA A 26 -14.11 0.78 -8.30
C ALA A 26 -12.96 1.42 -7.51
N PRO A 27 -11.84 1.79 -8.17
CA PRO A 27 -10.70 2.38 -7.48
C PRO A 27 -11.18 3.64 -6.77
N THR A 28 -11.21 3.59 -5.44
CA THR A 28 -11.58 4.74 -4.63
C THR A 28 -10.36 5.61 -4.43
N LEU A 29 -10.59 6.92 -4.29
CA LEU A 29 -9.51 7.87 -4.01
C LEU A 29 -8.75 7.51 -2.71
N ARG A 30 -9.46 6.91 -1.74
CA ARG A 30 -8.88 6.35 -0.52
C ARG A 30 -8.04 5.10 -0.79
N GLY A 31 -8.53 4.17 -1.62
CA GLY A 31 -7.74 3.00 -2.04
C GLY A 31 -6.44 3.40 -2.76
N ALA A 32 -6.44 4.50 -3.51
CA ALA A 32 -5.21 5.02 -4.11
C ALA A 32 -4.18 5.48 -3.06
N LEU A 33 -4.62 6.00 -1.91
CA LEU A 33 -3.72 6.35 -0.81
C LEU A 33 -3.11 5.09 -0.16
N ASP A 34 -3.93 4.08 0.08
CA ASP A 34 -3.48 2.80 0.66
C ASP A 34 -2.43 2.14 -0.25
N GLU A 35 -2.66 2.16 -1.57
CA GLU A 35 -1.69 1.67 -2.56
C GLU A 35 -0.37 2.45 -2.54
N LEU A 36 -0.42 3.78 -2.39
CA LEU A 36 0.78 4.60 -2.33
C LEU A 36 1.64 4.29 -1.09
N VAL A 37 1.01 4.06 0.05
CA VAL A 37 1.71 3.69 1.29
C VAL A 37 2.25 2.26 1.17
N TRP A 38 1.45 1.33 0.65
CA TRP A 38 1.87 -0.04 0.40
C TRP A 38 3.09 -0.13 -0.53
N MET A 39 3.13 0.66 -1.60
CA MET A 39 4.30 0.76 -2.48
C MET A 39 5.55 1.21 -1.71
N ALA A 40 5.42 2.17 -0.79
CA ALA A 40 6.54 2.63 0.03
C ALA A 40 7.02 1.54 1.01
N GLU A 41 6.11 0.76 1.60
CA GLU A 41 6.47 -0.37 2.46
C GLU A 41 7.28 -1.42 1.69
N ARG A 42 6.92 -1.67 0.42
CA ARG A 42 7.67 -2.59 -0.44
C ARG A 42 9.04 -2.07 -0.82
N GLU A 43 9.17 -0.77 -1.04
CA GLU A 43 10.46 -0.13 -1.37
C GLU A 43 11.42 -0.14 -0.18
N LEU A 44 10.89 0.08 1.03
CA LEU A 44 11.69 0.14 2.26
C LEU A 44 11.90 -1.23 2.93
N ASP A 45 11.17 -2.26 2.49
CA ASP A 45 11.16 -3.62 3.06
C ASP A 45 10.87 -3.64 4.57
N THR A 46 9.99 -2.75 5.01
CA THR A 46 9.55 -2.64 6.41
C THR A 46 8.17 -1.98 6.47
N ALA A 47 7.37 -2.38 7.47
CA ALA A 47 6.03 -1.87 7.68
C ALA A 47 6.05 -0.39 8.12
N ALA A 48 5.02 0.36 7.74
CA ALA A 48 4.95 1.80 7.99
C ALA A 48 5.07 2.21 9.46
N GLY A 49 4.60 1.35 10.38
CA GLY A 49 4.74 1.55 11.82
C GLY A 49 6.19 1.52 12.30
N GLU A 50 7.03 0.72 11.66
CA GLU A 50 8.43 0.44 12.04
C GLU A 50 9.44 1.38 11.38
N TRP A 51 8.99 2.23 10.45
CA TRP A 51 9.84 3.21 9.80
C TRP A 51 10.56 4.12 10.81
N THR A 52 11.85 4.32 10.57
CA THR A 52 12.63 5.38 11.20
C THR A 52 11.99 6.74 10.94
N ARG A 53 12.33 7.72 11.76
CA ARG A 53 11.84 9.09 11.59
C ARG A 53 12.11 9.62 10.18
N ASP A 54 13.31 9.39 9.65
CA ASP A 54 13.72 9.88 8.33
C ASP A 54 12.92 9.21 7.21
N GLN A 55 12.64 7.90 7.33
CA GLN A 55 11.78 7.18 6.40
C GLN A 55 10.34 7.72 6.44
N LYS A 56 9.75 7.93 7.63
CA LYS A 56 8.41 8.54 7.77
C LYS A 56 8.37 9.92 7.12
N GLN A 57 9.38 10.75 7.35
CA GLN A 57 9.47 12.09 6.75
C GLN A 57 9.61 12.04 5.22
N ALA A 58 10.41 11.12 4.68
CA ALA A 58 10.56 10.95 3.24
C ALA A 58 9.25 10.50 2.58
N VAL A 59 8.54 9.54 3.18
CA VAL A 59 7.26 9.05 2.69
C VAL A 59 6.18 10.13 2.79
N VAL A 60 6.07 10.85 3.92
CA VAL A 60 5.12 11.97 4.07
C VAL A 60 5.36 13.04 2.99
N ARG A 61 6.61 13.38 2.68
CA ARG A 61 6.94 14.32 1.60
C ARG A 61 6.50 13.80 0.23
N MET A 62 6.78 12.53 -0.07
CA MET A 62 6.37 11.89 -1.33
C MET A 62 4.84 11.83 -1.47
N LEU A 63 4.11 11.52 -0.40
CA LEU A 63 2.64 11.57 -0.37
C LEU A 63 2.11 13.00 -0.61
N HIS A 64 2.75 14.00 -0.02
CA HIS A 64 2.41 15.40 -0.21
C HIS A 64 2.60 15.85 -1.66
N GLU A 65 3.74 15.53 -2.28
CA GLU A 65 4.02 15.81 -3.69
C GLU A 65 3.02 15.15 -4.63
N ARG A 66 2.50 13.97 -4.26
CA ARG A 66 1.46 13.25 -5.01
C ARG A 66 0.03 13.75 -4.71
N GLY A 67 -0.12 14.77 -3.87
CA GLY A 67 -1.42 15.38 -3.55
C GLY A 67 -2.28 14.56 -2.59
N ALA A 68 -1.73 13.58 -1.88
CA ALA A 68 -2.46 12.73 -0.94
C ALA A 68 -3.25 13.55 0.11
N PHE A 69 -2.67 14.66 0.58
CA PHE A 69 -3.28 15.51 1.61
C PHE A 69 -4.43 16.40 1.10
N LEU A 70 -4.72 16.41 -0.20
CA LEU A 70 -5.94 17.04 -0.74
C LEU A 70 -7.18 16.19 -0.44
N LEU A 71 -7.01 14.91 -0.11
CA LEU A 71 -8.09 13.99 0.16
C LEU A 71 -8.63 14.17 1.58
N ARG A 72 -9.95 14.27 1.71
CA ARG A 72 -10.61 14.34 3.00
C ARG A 72 -10.32 13.06 3.79
N GLY A 73 -9.75 13.23 4.99
CA GLY A 73 -9.43 12.12 5.89
C GLY A 73 -8.05 11.49 5.67
N ALA A 74 -7.28 11.90 4.65
CA ALA A 74 -5.96 11.30 4.40
C ALA A 74 -5.00 11.42 5.58
N VAL A 75 -5.06 12.50 6.35
CA VAL A 75 -4.21 12.66 7.54
C VAL A 75 -4.56 11.63 8.61
N ASP A 76 -5.84 11.31 8.78
CA ASP A 76 -6.26 10.27 9.72
C ASP A 76 -5.77 8.89 9.26
N ASP A 77 -6.01 8.58 7.99
CA ASP A 77 -5.64 7.30 7.38
C ASP A 77 -4.11 7.08 7.42
N ILE A 78 -3.30 8.08 7.04
CA ILE A 78 -1.83 8.02 7.09
C ILE A 78 -1.31 7.90 8.52
N ALA A 79 -1.89 8.65 9.46
CA ALA A 79 -1.48 8.61 10.85
C ALA A 79 -1.74 7.22 11.47
N GLU A 80 -2.88 6.61 11.15
CA GLU A 80 -3.22 5.24 11.54
C GLU A 80 -2.20 4.24 10.96
N ILE A 81 -1.94 4.28 9.65
CA ILE A 81 -1.01 3.36 8.99
C ILE A 81 0.42 3.49 9.55
N MET A 82 0.90 4.71 9.77
CA MET A 82 2.24 4.97 10.30
C MET A 82 2.36 4.79 11.82
N GLY A 83 1.25 4.53 12.53
CA GLY A 83 1.22 4.39 13.98
C GLY A 83 1.62 5.67 14.73
N VAL A 84 1.21 6.84 14.23
CA VAL A 84 1.54 8.15 14.81
C VAL A 84 0.29 8.99 15.05
N SER A 85 0.42 10.10 15.77
CA SER A 85 -0.70 11.03 15.93
C SER A 85 -0.87 11.91 14.69
N ARG A 86 -2.09 12.44 14.47
CA ARG A 86 -2.34 13.48 13.45
C ARG A 86 -1.41 14.68 13.59
N ILE A 87 -1.12 15.09 14.82
CA ILE A 87 -0.20 16.22 15.11
C ILE A 87 1.20 15.90 14.62
N THR A 88 1.64 14.65 14.71
CA THR A 88 2.94 14.18 14.21
C THR A 88 3.06 14.31 12.69
N ILE A 89 1.97 14.17 11.94
CA ILE A 89 1.99 14.33 10.48
C ILE A 89 2.18 15.80 10.06
N TYR A 90 1.73 16.75 10.87
CA TYR A 90 1.86 18.19 10.59
C TYR A 90 3.19 18.81 11.08
N ASN A 91 3.95 18.09 11.89
CA ASN A 91 5.19 18.57 12.55
C ASN A 91 6.45 18.08 11.83
#